data_AF-X0SVR0-F1
#
_entry.id   AF-X0SVR0-F1
#
_cell.length_a   1.000
_cell.length_b   1.000
_cell.length_c   1.000
_cell.angle_alpha   90.00
_cell.angle_beta   90.00
_cell.angle_gamma   90.00
#
_symmetry.space_group_name_H-M   'P 1'
#
loop_
_entity.id
_entity.type
_entity.pdbx_description
1 polymer ?
#
loop_
_entity_poly.entity_id
_entity_poly.type
_entity_poly.pdbx_seq_one_letter_code
_entity_poly.pdbx_strand_id
1 'polypeptide(L)'
;EKLNIPFPPHDPQLFLFYLLHDYFSPTIVIDITPYYSKKMEAIEAYCSQFGQKAAKMEVRPIGARDYFFHIEARNQFYGSLINVKYAEAFLVEGPLNAEVLSELFHVQSHKNR
;
A
#
# COMPACT_ATOMS: atom_id res chain seq x y z
N GLU A 1 23.35 -4.74 16.29
CA GLU A 1 24.75 -4.63 15.82
C GLU A 1 24.80 -3.72 14.60
N LYS A 2 25.83 -2.88 14.47
CA LYS A 2 26.07 -2.14 13.21
C LYS A 2 26.69 -3.11 12.20
N LEU A 3 26.10 -3.20 11.01
CA LEU A 3 26.63 -4.00 9.92
C LEU A 3 27.92 -3.36 9.39
N ASN A 4 28.99 -4.15 9.23
CA ASN A 4 30.26 -3.69 8.68
C ASN A 4 30.23 -3.79 7.14
N ILE A 5 29.66 -2.78 6.49
CA ILE A 5 29.48 -2.72 5.03
C ILE A 5 30.17 -1.48 4.44
N PRO A 6 30.64 -1.50 3.17
CA PRO A 6 31.46 -0.44 2.59
C PRO A 6 30.67 0.81 2.15
N PHE A 7 29.38 0.89 2.47
CA PHE A 7 28.51 1.99 2.06
C PHE A 7 28.43 3.04 3.16
N PRO A 8 28.33 4.34 2.81
CA PRO A 8 28.13 5.38 3.81
C PRO A 8 26.80 5.18 4.55
N PRO A 9 26.70 5.62 5.82
CA PRO A 9 25.43 5.66 6.53
C PRO A 9 24.38 6.44 5.72
N HIS A 10 23.16 5.91 5.68
CA HIS A 10 22.02 6.56 5.07
C HIS A 10 20.92 6.71 6.11
N ASP A 11 20.34 7.91 6.19
CA ASP A 11 19.21 8.23 7.07
C ASP A 11 17.95 8.45 6.20
N PRO A 12 16.97 7.53 6.24
CA PRO A 12 15.77 7.67 5.44
C PRO A 12 14.89 8.82 5.95
N GLN A 13 14.46 9.68 5.04
CA GLN A 13 13.68 10.87 5.37
C GLN A 13 12.22 10.58 5.72
N LEU A 14 11.71 9.40 5.34
CA LEU A 14 10.33 9.00 5.60
C LEU A 14 10.22 7.50 5.80
N PHE A 15 9.53 7.10 6.87
CA PHE A 15 9.15 5.72 7.15
C PHE A 15 7.63 5.59 7.18
N LEU A 16 7.09 4.75 6.30
CA LEU A 16 5.67 4.46 6.20
C LEU A 16 5.42 2.97 6.44
N PHE A 17 4.36 2.66 7.17
CA PHE A 17 3.92 1.29 7.40
C PHE A 17 2.68 1.02 6.55
N TYR A 18 2.71 -0.06 5.77
CA TYR A 18 1.52 -0.60 5.11
C TYR A 18 1.05 -1.84 5.87
N LEU A 19 -0.27 -2.07 5.91
CA LEU A 19 -0.83 -3.29 6.46
C LEU A 19 -1.34 -4.22 5.35
N LEU A 20 -1.03 -5.50 5.50
CA LEU A 20 -1.33 -6.53 4.50
C LEU A 20 -2.76 -7.07 4.61
N HIS A 21 -3.22 -7.33 5.83
CA HIS A 21 -4.51 -7.99 6.08
C HIS A 21 -5.47 -7.11 6.88
N ASP A 22 -4.94 -6.31 7.80
CA ASP A 22 -5.75 -5.57 8.77
C ASP A 22 -6.24 -4.22 8.25
N TYR A 23 -7.34 -3.78 8.85
CA TYR A 23 -7.82 -2.41 8.77
C TYR A 23 -7.28 -1.63 9.96
N PHE A 24 -6.85 -0.41 9.69
CA PHE A 24 -6.34 0.52 10.69
C PHE A 24 -6.75 1.95 10.36
N SER A 25 -6.68 2.82 11.36
CA SER A 25 -6.86 4.26 11.18
C SER A 25 -5.63 4.82 10.46
N PRO A 26 -5.77 5.30 9.21
CA PRO A 26 -4.63 5.71 8.42
C PRO A 26 -4.11 7.08 8.85
N THR A 27 -2.79 7.29 8.75
CA THR A 27 -2.20 8.64 8.77
C THR A 27 -2.25 9.27 7.40
N ILE A 28 -1.98 8.48 6.35
CA ILE A 28 -1.95 8.91 4.96
C ILE A 28 -2.79 7.94 4.14
N VAL A 29 -3.60 8.48 3.22
CA VAL A 29 -4.36 7.71 2.23
C VAL A 29 -4.00 8.22 0.85
N ILE A 30 -3.63 7.32 -0.06
CA ILE A 30 -3.16 7.64 -1.41
C ILE A 30 -4.15 7.08 -2.43
N ASP A 31 -4.68 7.94 -3.31
CA ASP A 31 -5.49 7.51 -4.44
C ASP A 31 -4.67 6.63 -5.38
N ILE A 32 -5.09 5.37 -5.51
CA ILE A 32 -4.51 4.40 -6.44
C ILE A 32 -5.47 4.03 -7.56
N THR A 33 -6.57 4.77 -7.74
CA THR A 33 -7.59 4.50 -8.77
C THR A 33 -6.97 4.34 -10.17
N PRO A 34 -6.04 5.19 -10.63
CA PRO A 34 -5.40 5.02 -11.94
C PRO A 34 -4.48 3.80 -12.03
N TYR A 35 -4.04 3.26 -10.89
CA TYR A 35 -3.02 2.21 -10.78
C TYR A 35 -3.57 0.87 -10.30
N TYR A 36 -4.86 0.82 -9.93
CA TYR A 36 -5.46 -0.36 -9.33
C TYR A 36 -5.33 -1.60 -10.22
N SER A 37 -5.58 -1.48 -11.53
CA SER A 37 -5.38 -2.60 -12.48
C SER A 37 -3.96 -3.16 -12.42
N LYS A 38 -2.96 -2.28 -12.47
CA LYS A 38 -1.54 -2.66 -12.42
C LYS A 38 -1.16 -3.32 -11.10
N LYS A 39 -1.75 -2.87 -9.99
CA LYS A 39 -1.60 -3.53 -8.69
C LYS A 39 -2.12 -4.97 -8.73
N MET A 40 -3.31 -5.19 -9.30
CA MET A 40 -3.90 -6.53 -9.40
C MET A 40 -3.05 -7.45 -10.28
N GLU A 41 -2.58 -6.96 -11.42
CA GLU A 41 -1.63 -7.68 -12.30
C GLU A 41 -0.34 -8.07 -11.55
N ALA A 42 0.22 -7.16 -10.75
CA ALA A 42 1.43 -7.42 -9.96
C ALA A 42 1.20 -8.49 -8.88
N ILE A 43 0.01 -8.54 -8.27
CA ILE A 43 -0.34 -9.57 -7.28
C ILE A 43 -0.55 -10.92 -7.97
N GLU A 44 -1.25 -10.94 -9.09
CA GLU A 44 -1.51 -12.16 -9.88
C GLU A 44 -0.22 -12.80 -10.43
N ALA A 45 0.83 -12.01 -10.66
CA ALA A 45 2.13 -12.50 -11.10
C ALA A 45 2.78 -13.51 -10.12
N TYR A 46 2.39 -13.52 -8.84
CA TYR A 46 2.83 -14.53 -7.86
C TYR A 46 2.06 -15.85 -8.04
N CYS A 47 2.26 -16.50 -9.18
CA CYS A 47 1.56 -17.71 -9.61
C CYS A 47 1.59 -18.87 -8.59
N SER A 48 2.65 -18.99 -7.79
CA SER A 48 2.75 -20.02 -6.74
C SER A 48 1.83 -19.76 -5.55
N GLN A 49 1.43 -18.51 -5.32
CA GLN A 49 0.55 -18.08 -4.23
C GLN A 49 -0.90 -17.92 -4.70
N PHE A 50 -1.10 -17.33 -5.88
CA PHE A 50 -2.43 -16.95 -6.38
C PHE A 50 -2.87 -17.67 -7.66
N GLY A 51 -1.98 -18.41 -8.32
CA GLY A 51 -2.28 -19.10 -9.57
C GLY A 51 -3.10 -20.40 -9.43
N GLN A 52 -3.41 -21.03 -10.56
CA GLN A 52 -4.23 -22.26 -10.61
C GLN A 52 -3.63 -23.46 -9.86
N LYS A 53 -2.29 -23.52 -9.69
CA LYS A 53 -1.65 -24.57 -8.89
C LYS A 53 -1.92 -24.39 -7.40
N ALA A 54 -1.87 -23.16 -6.88
CA ALA A 54 -2.29 -22.84 -5.51
C ALA A 54 -3.77 -23.16 -5.29
N ALA A 55 -4.61 -23.06 -6.33
CA ALA A 55 -6.01 -23.47 -6.29
C ALA A 55 -6.25 -24.96 -6.04
N LYS A 56 -5.37 -25.80 -6.59
CA LYS A 56 -5.51 -27.25 -6.54
C LYS A 56 -4.88 -27.89 -5.31
N MET A 57 -3.94 -27.22 -4.67
CA MET A 57 -3.16 -27.82 -3.58
C MET A 57 -3.83 -27.72 -2.20
N GLU A 58 -4.94 -26.98 -2.03
CA GLU A 58 -5.54 -26.62 -0.72
C GLU A 58 -4.56 -25.96 0.29
N VAL A 59 -3.27 -25.90 -0.03
CA VAL A 59 -2.25 -25.03 0.54
C VAL A 59 -2.54 -23.61 0.08
N ARG A 60 -3.65 -23.06 0.56
CA ARG A 60 -3.91 -21.63 0.53
C ARG A 60 -3.88 -21.18 1.98
N PRO A 61 -2.74 -20.67 2.48
CA PRO A 61 -2.67 -20.10 3.83
C PRO A 61 -3.72 -18.99 4.06
N ILE A 62 -4.21 -18.41 2.97
CA ILE A 62 -5.20 -17.33 2.91
C ILE A 62 -6.17 -17.73 1.79
N GLY A 63 -7.45 -17.97 2.10
CA GLY A 63 -8.46 -18.40 1.11
C GLY A 63 -8.52 -17.46 -0.10
N ALA A 64 -7.88 -17.83 -1.21
CA ALA A 64 -7.63 -16.89 -2.31
C ALA A 64 -8.87 -16.47 -3.10
N ARG A 65 -10.01 -17.16 -2.95
CA ARG A 65 -11.28 -16.64 -3.48
C ARG A 65 -11.67 -15.34 -2.79
N ASP A 66 -11.42 -15.26 -1.49
CA ASP A 66 -11.75 -14.09 -0.70
C ASP A 66 -10.58 -13.09 -0.67
N TYR A 67 -9.34 -13.50 -0.95
CA TYR A 67 -8.19 -12.59 -0.88
C TYR A 67 -8.27 -11.41 -1.86
N PHE A 68 -8.57 -11.66 -3.13
CA PHE A 68 -8.74 -10.57 -4.11
C PHE A 68 -9.95 -9.70 -3.77
N PHE A 69 -11.03 -10.31 -3.29
CA PHE A 69 -12.19 -9.59 -2.77
C PHE A 69 -11.83 -8.71 -1.57
N HIS A 70 -11.01 -9.19 -0.64
CA HIS A 70 -10.54 -8.44 0.52
C HIS A 70 -9.61 -7.29 0.14
N ILE A 71 -8.72 -7.48 -0.84
CA ILE A 71 -7.90 -6.40 -1.39
C ILE A 71 -8.80 -5.32 -1.99
N GLU A 72 -9.76 -5.72 -2.82
CA GLU A 72 -10.68 -4.78 -3.46
C GLU A 72 -11.50 -4.02 -2.41
N ALA A 73 -12.13 -4.74 -1.49
CA ALA A 73 -12.95 -4.17 -0.43
C ALA A 73 -12.14 -3.20 0.45
N ARG A 74 -10.89 -3.55 0.78
CA ARG A 74 -10.01 -2.65 1.55
C ARG A 74 -9.63 -1.41 0.77
N ASN A 75 -9.31 -1.54 -0.53
CA ASN A 75 -8.99 -0.38 -1.34
C ASN A 75 -10.20 0.53 -1.56
N GLN A 76 -11.41 -0.02 -1.70
CA GLN A 76 -12.65 0.76 -1.75
C GLN A 76 -12.95 1.44 -0.42
N PHE A 77 -12.78 0.74 0.70
CA PHE A 77 -12.96 1.30 2.04
C PHE A 77 -12.06 2.53 2.25
N TYR A 78 -10.76 2.40 2.00
CA TYR A 78 -9.85 3.54 2.13
C TYR A 78 -10.10 4.62 1.09
N GLY A 79 -10.49 4.26 -0.13
CA GLY A 79 -10.88 5.22 -1.16
C GLY A 79 -12.05 6.09 -0.70
N SER A 80 -13.03 5.49 -0.05
CA SER A 80 -14.20 6.20 0.47
C SER A 80 -13.85 7.29 1.49
N LEU A 81 -12.74 7.14 2.24
CA LEU A 81 -12.31 8.14 3.23
C LEU A 81 -11.84 9.46 2.57
N ILE A 82 -11.40 9.40 1.31
CA ILE A 82 -10.92 10.56 0.54
C ILE A 82 -11.73 10.80 -0.75
N ASN A 83 -12.91 10.18 -0.87
CA ASN A 83 -13.82 10.29 -2.02
C ASN A 83 -13.24 9.84 -3.37
N VAL A 84 -12.44 8.77 -3.38
CA VAL A 84 -11.94 8.12 -4.61
C VAL A 84 -12.33 6.65 -4.66
N LYS A 85 -12.21 6.00 -5.83
CA LYS A 85 -12.67 4.62 -6.01
C LYS A 85 -11.79 3.61 -5.27
N TYR A 86 -10.47 3.77 -5.35
CA TYR A 86 -9.51 2.87 -4.72
C TYR A 86 -8.38 3.69 -4.08
N ALA A 87 -8.05 3.39 -2.83
CA ALA A 87 -6.89 3.99 -2.16
C ALA A 87 -6.11 2.98 -1.31
N GLU A 88 -4.84 3.29 -1.06
CA GLU A 88 -4.00 2.60 -0.08
C GLU A 88 -3.75 3.47 1.14
N ALA A 89 -3.76 2.84 2.30
CA ALA A 89 -3.54 3.46 3.60
C ALA A 89 -2.14 3.17 4.11
N PHE A 90 -1.54 4.18 4.72
CA PHE A 90 -0.24 4.11 5.39
C PHE A 90 -0.32 4.71 6.79
N LEU A 91 0.39 4.10 7.73
CA LEU A 91 0.61 4.61 9.08
C LEU A 91 1.99 5.26 9.16
N VAL A 92 2.12 6.31 9.97
CA VAL A 92 3.40 6.89 10.34
C VAL A 92 3.55 6.87 11.84
N GLU A 93 4.72 6.45 12.31
CA GLU A 93 5.08 6.53 13.72
C GLU A 93 5.77 7.86 13.99
N GLY A 94 5.16 8.68 14.87
CA GLY A 94 5.70 9.98 15.24
C GLY A 94 5.34 11.12 14.27
N PRO A 95 5.98 12.29 14.44
CA PRO A 95 5.65 13.48 13.66
C PRO A 95 6.10 13.36 12.21
N LEU A 96 5.26 13.87 11.30
CA LEU A 96 5.60 14.03 9.89
C LEU A 96 6.19 15.41 9.64
N ASN A 97 7.32 15.46 8.96
CA ASN A 97 7.89 16.71 8.45
C ASN A 97 7.07 17.18 7.24
N ALA A 98 6.58 18.43 7.29
CA ALA A 98 5.70 18.98 6.27
C ALA A 98 6.43 19.26 4.94
N GLU A 99 7.70 19.66 4.99
CA GLU A 99 8.53 19.87 3.81
C GLU A 99 8.73 18.56 3.03
N VAL A 100 9.07 17.48 3.74
CA VAL A 100 9.23 16.13 3.16
C VAL A 100 7.94 15.66 2.48
N LEU A 101 6.78 15.84 3.12
CA LEU A 101 5.49 15.50 2.52
C LEU A 101 5.21 16.31 1.24
N SER A 102 5.51 17.61 1.26
CA SER A 102 5.30 18.49 0.11
C SER A 102 6.17 18.09 -1.09
N GLU A 103 7.42 17.71 -0.85
CA GLU A 103 8.34 17.25 -1.89
C GLU A 103 7.89 15.92 -2.51
N LEU A 104 7.50 14.95 -1.67
CA LEU A 104 7.07 13.62 -2.09
C LEU A 104 5.77 13.63 -2.91
N PHE A 105 4.80 14.44 -2.51
CA PHE A 105 3.46 14.37 -3.10
C PHE A 105 3.21 15.42 -4.18
N HIS A 106 4.23 16.19 -4.60
CA HIS A 106 4.14 17.25 -5.61
C HIS A 106 2.77 17.94 -5.55
N VAL A 107 2.41 18.46 -4.38
CA VAL A 107 1.09 19.07 -4.19
C VAL A 107 1.07 20.32 -5.05
N GLN A 108 0.60 20.21 -6.28
CA GLN A 108 0.12 21.36 -7.01
C GLN A 108 -1.08 21.83 -6.21
N SER A 109 -0.87 22.89 -5.44
CA SER A 109 -1.94 23.65 -4.83
C SER A 109 -2.87 24.08 -5.96
N HIS A 110 -3.88 23.27 -6.26
CA HIS A 110 -5.08 23.77 -6.89
C HIS A 110 -5.73 24.66 -5.85
N LYS A 111 -5.32 25.94 -5.85
CA LYS A 111 -6.19 27.03 -5.43
C LYS A 111 -7.44 26.92 -6.29
N ASN A 112 -8.43 26.14 -5.85
CA ASN A 112 -9.84 26.31 -6.16
C ASN A 112 -10.70 25.29 -5.40
N ARG A 113 -11.34 25.81 -4.35
CA ARG A 113 -12.62 25.42 -3.74
C ARG A 113 -12.73 24.04 -3.12
#